data_AF-L1LBC0-F1
#
_entry.id   AF-L1LBC0-F1
#
_cell.length_a   1.000
_cell.length_b   1.000
_cell.length_c   1.000
_cell.angle_alpha   90.00
_cell.angle_beta   90.00
_cell.angle_gamma   90.00
#
_symmetry.space_group_name_H-M   'P 1'
#
loop_
_entity.id
_entity.type
_entity.pdbx_description
1 polymer ?
#
loop_
_entity_poly.entity_id
_entity_poly.type
_entity_poly.pdbx_seq_one_letter_code
_entity_poly.pdbx_strand_id
1 'polypeptide(L)'
;MPGANRVHVDISQYQEDDDKNYHYYYTTPDSTTERIDVVVELDPAEFPGYKRLTHKPRGSNIEIGGIEDGYEAMEEFMGLVPGCHSISVYYWMGGVMSFSPLIIQLNAITNEYYKFNDSTRRWDKTKSTEIAKDLITELDKQNCKRNTAHVVDISRKDDISYRCYACNRKITINLKNPGNSDPKYRKDIQRVTDGDYIGRLKNGKGNIDNIIMKEEVSELYIYGYPLEETKPLLLYIPPGDYGASSLNSGRWFKRASSTGNKWEQLDRNEPDGHENNEGILSLLQQLSKESQYFDPSEEEFEYYRSGVVAVGAVAAIAIVVLVGSSILGFIGCKLTPVTRNCPVSLHLRL
;
A
#
# COMPACT_ATOMS: atom_id res chain seq x y z
N MET A 1 -33.18 -28.98 10.13
CA MET A 1 -32.06 -28.72 9.22
C MET A 1 -30.80 -29.05 9.99
N PRO A 2 -29.84 -29.82 9.44
CA PRO A 2 -28.54 -29.97 10.09
C PRO A 2 -27.95 -28.58 10.34
N GLY A 3 -27.43 -28.33 11.54
CA GLY A 3 -26.80 -27.05 11.87
C GLY A 3 -25.63 -26.79 10.91
N ALA A 4 -25.46 -25.55 10.47
CA ALA A 4 -24.28 -25.17 9.69
C ALA A 4 -23.02 -25.51 10.49
N ASN A 5 -22.03 -26.12 9.85
CA ASN A 5 -20.73 -26.32 10.47
C ASN A 5 -20.10 -24.94 10.68
N ARG A 6 -19.64 -24.68 11.91
CA ARG A 6 -19.08 -23.39 12.31
C ARG A 6 -17.66 -23.58 12.76
N VAL A 7 -16.79 -22.68 12.33
CA VAL A 7 -15.38 -22.65 12.70
C VAL A 7 -15.03 -21.34 13.37
N HIS A 8 -14.01 -21.38 14.22
CA HIS A 8 -13.36 -20.17 14.72
C HIS A 8 -12.15 -19.86 13.85
N VAL A 9 -11.91 -18.58 13.62
CA VAL A 9 -10.79 -18.10 12.81
C VAL A 9 -9.88 -17.28 13.69
N ASP A 10 -8.64 -17.73 13.85
CA ASP A 10 -7.58 -16.96 14.50
C ASP A 10 -6.94 -16.01 13.49
N ILE A 11 -7.07 -14.71 13.72
CA ILE A 11 -6.56 -13.64 12.85
C ILE A 11 -5.08 -13.34 13.07
N SER A 12 -4.47 -13.90 14.12
CA SER A 12 -3.02 -13.86 14.32
C SER A 12 -2.29 -14.88 13.44
N GLN A 13 -3.00 -15.90 12.94
CA GLN A 13 -2.43 -16.96 12.11
C GLN A 13 -2.17 -16.46 10.69
N TYR A 14 -0.93 -16.07 10.43
CA TYR A 14 -0.37 -16.01 9.09
C TYR A 14 1.14 -16.25 9.18
N GLN A 15 1.72 -16.80 8.13
CA GLN A 15 3.17 -16.81 7.96
C GLN A 15 3.54 -15.67 7.03
N GLU A 16 4.51 -14.87 7.45
CA GLU A 16 5.20 -13.96 6.54
C GLU A 16 6.31 -14.80 5.90
N ASP A 17 6.02 -15.37 4.73
CA ASP A 17 7.04 -16.05 3.92
C ASP A 17 7.65 -15.03 2.94
N ASP A 18 8.96 -15.12 2.75
CA ASP A 18 9.71 -14.31 1.78
C ASP A 18 9.37 -14.73 0.34
N ASP A 19 8.81 -15.94 0.17
CA ASP A 19 8.32 -16.42 -1.10
C ASP A 19 6.99 -15.76 -1.47
N LYS A 20 6.90 -15.25 -2.71
CA LYS A 20 5.81 -14.43 -3.30
C LYS A 20 4.42 -15.10 -3.33
N ASN A 21 4.21 -16.19 -2.60
CA ASN A 21 2.97 -16.92 -2.59
C ASN A 21 2.09 -16.41 -1.44
N TYR A 22 1.23 -15.44 -1.75
CA TYR A 22 0.35 -14.78 -0.78
C TYR A 22 -0.87 -15.62 -0.35
N HIS A 23 -0.72 -16.94 -0.33
CA HIS A 23 -1.76 -17.90 -0.02
C HIS A 23 -1.27 -18.88 1.04
N TYR A 24 -1.79 -18.74 2.24
CA TYR A 24 -1.46 -19.59 3.38
C TYR A 24 -2.66 -20.41 3.80
N TYR A 25 -2.44 -21.40 4.66
CA TYR A 25 -3.53 -22.06 5.34
C TYR A 25 -3.10 -22.56 6.71
N TYR A 26 -4.08 -22.72 7.58
CA TYR A 26 -3.93 -23.41 8.86
C TYR A 26 -5.15 -24.27 9.15
N THR A 27 -5.01 -25.20 10.08
CA THR A 27 -6.11 -26.02 10.61
C THR A 27 -6.42 -25.55 12.03
N THR A 28 -7.69 -25.57 12.40
CA THR A 28 -8.08 -25.24 13.78
C THR A 28 -7.61 -26.35 14.73
N PRO A 29 -7.23 -26.02 15.98
CA PRO A 29 -6.80 -27.03 16.95
C PRO A 29 -7.85 -28.14 17.17
N ASP A 30 -9.13 -27.79 17.09
CA ASP A 30 -10.26 -28.68 17.34
C ASP A 30 -10.67 -29.52 16.12
N SER A 31 -10.15 -29.21 14.92
CA SER A 31 -10.48 -29.93 13.70
C SER A 31 -9.27 -30.07 12.78
N THR A 32 -8.77 -31.30 12.68
CA THR A 32 -7.73 -31.67 11.70
C THR A 32 -8.22 -31.60 10.24
N THR A 33 -9.53 -31.39 10.03
CA THR A 33 -10.15 -31.42 8.70
C THR A 33 -10.58 -30.05 8.19
N GLU A 34 -10.78 -29.08 9.07
CA GLU A 34 -11.24 -27.74 8.70
C GLU A 34 -10.04 -26.83 8.45
N ARG A 35 -9.78 -26.62 7.17
CA ARG A 35 -8.72 -25.75 6.68
C ARG A 35 -9.25 -24.33 6.50
N ILE A 36 -8.52 -23.34 7.01
CA ILE A 36 -8.73 -21.92 6.74
C ILE A 36 -7.71 -21.47 5.72
N ASP A 37 -8.15 -20.98 4.56
CA ASP A 37 -7.28 -20.35 3.57
C ASP A 37 -7.11 -18.86 3.93
N VAL A 38 -5.88 -18.36 3.89
CA VAL A 38 -5.53 -16.96 4.15
C VAL A 38 -4.95 -16.35 2.89
N VAL A 39 -5.57 -15.30 2.39
CA VAL A 39 -5.07 -14.51 1.25
C VAL A 39 -4.48 -13.22 1.79
N VAL A 40 -3.20 -12.97 1.48
CA VAL A 40 -2.51 -11.75 1.87
C VAL A 40 -2.48 -10.80 0.68
N GLU A 41 -2.82 -9.54 0.91
CA GLU A 41 -2.70 -8.49 -0.08
C GLU A 41 -1.85 -7.37 0.52
N LEU A 42 -0.68 -7.14 -0.08
CA LEU A 42 0.27 -6.12 0.35
C LEU A 42 0.10 -4.87 -0.50
N ASP A 43 0.10 -3.71 0.15
CA ASP A 43 0.03 -2.40 -0.50
C ASP A 43 -1.08 -2.25 -1.57
N PRO A 44 -2.36 -2.53 -1.24
CA PRO A 44 -3.42 -2.43 -2.25
C PRO A 44 -3.56 -1.00 -2.76
N ALA A 45 -3.84 -0.84 -4.05
CA ALA A 45 -3.92 0.47 -4.69
C ALA A 45 -4.97 1.40 -4.04
N GLU A 46 -6.02 0.82 -3.46
CA GLU A 46 -7.07 1.56 -2.76
C GLU A 46 -6.64 2.10 -1.40
N PHE A 47 -5.64 1.49 -0.77
CA PHE A 47 -5.14 1.83 0.57
C PHE A 47 -3.64 1.52 0.70
N PRO A 48 -2.77 2.30 0.02
CA PRO A 48 -1.34 2.06 0.03
C PRO A 48 -0.74 2.26 1.43
N GLY A 49 0.31 1.50 1.75
CA GLY A 49 0.95 1.44 3.06
C GLY A 49 0.27 0.51 4.07
N TYR A 50 -0.77 -0.20 3.65
CA TYR A 50 -1.51 -1.16 4.48
C TYR A 50 -1.51 -2.55 3.84
N LYS A 51 -1.77 -3.58 4.64
CA LYS A 51 -1.97 -4.96 4.18
C LYS A 51 -3.33 -5.47 4.61
N ARG A 52 -3.93 -6.34 3.79
CA ARG A 52 -5.20 -7.01 4.05
C ARG A 52 -4.97 -8.52 4.12
N LEU A 53 -5.42 -9.15 5.19
CA LEU A 53 -5.44 -10.60 5.36
C LEU A 53 -6.88 -11.07 5.29
N THR A 54 -7.21 -11.92 4.31
CA THR A 54 -8.55 -12.50 4.17
C THR A 54 -8.54 -13.96 4.55
N HIS A 55 -9.21 -14.29 5.65
CA HIS A 55 -9.37 -15.66 6.16
C HIS A 55 -10.70 -16.23 5.66
N LYS A 56 -10.65 -17.42 5.07
CA LYS A 56 -11.79 -18.09 4.45
C LYS A 56 -11.76 -19.58 4.73
N PRO A 57 -12.76 -20.14 5.45
CA PRO A 57 -12.88 -21.59 5.60
C PRO A 57 -13.03 -22.29 4.25
N ARG A 58 -12.36 -23.43 4.11
CA ARG A 58 -12.43 -24.25 2.90
C ARG A 58 -13.68 -25.13 2.92
N GLY A 59 -14.77 -24.60 2.37
CA GLY A 59 -16.02 -25.33 2.18
C GLY A 59 -17.18 -24.36 2.01
N SER A 60 -18.08 -24.63 1.07
CA SER A 60 -19.21 -23.71 0.79
C SER A 60 -20.25 -23.65 1.91
N ASN A 61 -20.27 -24.65 2.81
CA ASN A 61 -21.27 -24.80 3.87
C ASN A 61 -20.68 -24.55 5.27
N ILE A 62 -19.48 -23.97 5.34
CA ILE A 62 -18.82 -23.62 6.59
C ILE A 62 -19.01 -22.13 6.82
N GLU A 63 -19.53 -21.79 8.00
CA GLU A 63 -19.65 -20.42 8.48
C GLU A 63 -18.56 -20.14 9.52
N ILE A 64 -18.17 -18.87 9.64
CA ILE A 64 -17.32 -18.41 10.73
C ILE A 64 -18.24 -18.13 11.92
N GLY A 65 -18.04 -18.85 13.02
CA GLY A 65 -18.82 -18.73 14.25
C GLY A 65 -18.16 -17.88 15.34
N GLY A 66 -16.83 -17.68 15.24
CA GLY A 66 -16.00 -16.96 16.19
C GLY A 66 -14.74 -16.37 15.54
N ILE A 67 -14.18 -15.32 16.14
CA ILE A 67 -12.85 -14.78 15.82
C ILE A 67 -11.97 -14.90 17.07
N GLU A 68 -10.72 -15.28 16.86
CA GLU A 68 -9.68 -15.39 17.89
C GLU A 68 -8.48 -14.52 17.50
N ASP A 69 -7.72 -14.04 18.49
CA ASP A 69 -6.44 -13.34 18.29
C ASP A 69 -5.40 -14.00 19.20
N GLY A 70 -4.47 -14.76 18.63
CA GLY A 70 -3.48 -15.52 19.39
C GLY A 70 -4.11 -16.63 20.23
N TYR A 71 -5.10 -17.34 19.67
CA TYR A 71 -5.95 -18.32 20.35
C TYR A 71 -6.85 -17.78 21.47
N GLU A 72 -6.87 -16.47 21.70
CA GLU A 72 -7.81 -15.85 22.64
C GLU A 72 -9.10 -15.47 21.93
N ALA A 73 -10.23 -16.01 22.40
CA ALA A 73 -11.54 -15.71 21.83
C ALA A 73 -11.90 -14.23 22.01
N MET A 74 -12.30 -13.58 20.92
CA MET A 74 -12.76 -12.21 20.93
C MET A 74 -14.27 -12.20 21.20
N GLU A 75 -14.67 -11.90 22.43
CA GLU A 75 -16.06 -12.02 22.91
C GLU A 75 -17.09 -11.32 22.01
N GLU A 76 -16.75 -10.19 21.40
CA GLU A 76 -17.63 -9.41 20.51
C GLU A 76 -17.97 -10.13 19.21
N PHE A 77 -17.15 -11.12 18.86
CA PHE A 77 -17.28 -11.95 17.70
C PHE A 77 -17.75 -13.36 18.08
N MET A 78 -18.26 -13.60 19.29
CA MET A 78 -18.83 -14.91 19.64
C MET A 78 -20.29 -15.00 19.19
N GLY A 79 -20.60 -16.04 18.42
CA GLY A 79 -21.96 -16.24 17.88
C GLY A 79 -22.27 -15.36 16.66
N LEU A 80 -21.27 -15.20 15.78
CA LEU A 80 -21.25 -14.32 14.61
C LEU A 80 -22.51 -14.32 13.73
N VAL A 81 -22.58 -13.26 12.94
CA VAL A 81 -23.58 -13.00 11.91
C VAL A 81 -23.78 -14.23 11.03
N PRO A 82 -25.01 -14.78 10.96
CA PRO A 82 -25.34 -15.87 10.04
C PRO A 82 -24.89 -15.56 8.61
N GLY A 83 -24.27 -16.53 7.93
CA GLY A 83 -23.75 -16.37 6.57
C GLY A 83 -22.41 -15.65 6.44
N CYS A 84 -21.62 -15.48 7.51
CA CYS A 84 -20.25 -15.01 7.42
C CYS A 84 -19.33 -16.12 6.88
N HIS A 85 -18.78 -15.93 5.67
CA HIS A 85 -17.95 -16.95 5.01
C HIS A 85 -16.49 -16.54 4.83
N SER A 86 -16.15 -15.27 5.06
CA SER A 86 -14.76 -14.83 5.15
C SER A 86 -14.65 -13.58 6.00
N ILE A 87 -13.50 -13.37 6.61
CA ILE A 87 -13.16 -12.14 7.30
C ILE A 87 -11.93 -11.51 6.65
N SER A 88 -11.91 -10.19 6.58
CA SER A 88 -10.75 -9.43 6.11
C SER A 88 -10.25 -8.55 7.25
N VAL A 89 -8.96 -8.65 7.56
CA VAL A 89 -8.32 -7.89 8.63
C VAL A 89 -7.28 -6.98 8.02
N TYR A 90 -7.32 -5.70 8.41
CA TYR A 90 -6.46 -4.67 7.85
C TYR A 90 -5.38 -4.28 8.85
N TYR A 91 -4.14 -4.26 8.40
CA TYR A 91 -2.97 -3.93 9.21
C TYR A 91 -2.16 -2.83 8.54
N TRP A 92 -1.39 -2.08 9.34
CA TRP A 92 -0.38 -1.18 8.81
C TRP A 92 0.88 -1.97 8.43
N MET A 93 1.55 -1.59 7.34
CA MET A 93 2.78 -2.26 6.89
C MET A 93 4.06 -1.74 7.56
N GLY A 94 3.99 -0.68 8.36
CA GLY A 94 5.16 -0.08 9.00
C GLY A 94 5.40 -0.55 10.43
N GLY A 95 6.68 -0.52 10.82
CA GLY A 95 7.13 -0.71 12.20
C GLY A 95 7.09 -2.14 12.74
N VAL A 96 7.73 -2.33 13.90
CA VAL A 96 7.76 -3.61 14.61
C VAL A 96 6.41 -3.96 15.25
N MET A 97 5.52 -2.96 15.39
CA MET A 97 4.16 -3.08 15.94
C MET A 97 3.08 -3.34 14.87
N SER A 98 3.47 -3.70 13.64
CA SER A 98 2.57 -3.95 12.49
C SER A 98 1.56 -5.10 12.67
N PHE A 99 1.60 -5.81 13.80
CA PHE A 99 0.72 -6.94 14.10
C PHE A 99 -0.62 -6.55 14.73
N SER A 100 -0.85 -5.27 15.04
CA SER A 100 -2.15 -4.82 15.58
C SER A 100 -3.21 -4.65 14.49
N PRO A 101 -4.31 -5.43 14.50
CA PRO A 101 -5.42 -5.25 13.57
C PRO A 101 -6.00 -3.83 13.68
N LEU A 102 -6.18 -3.11 12.59
CA LEU A 102 -6.77 -1.76 12.61
C LEU A 102 -8.28 -1.80 12.40
N ILE A 103 -8.73 -2.58 11.42
CA ILE A 103 -10.13 -2.76 11.05
C ILE A 103 -10.36 -4.25 10.79
N ILE A 104 -11.51 -4.77 11.24
CA ILE A 104 -12.00 -6.10 10.90
C ILE A 104 -13.26 -5.95 10.04
N GLN A 105 -13.30 -6.62 8.90
CA GLN A 105 -14.44 -6.69 8.00
C GLN A 105 -14.98 -8.11 7.98
N LEU A 106 -16.25 -8.29 8.37
CA LEU A 106 -16.99 -9.52 8.19
C LEU A 106 -17.65 -9.51 6.82
N ASN A 107 -17.34 -10.50 5.99
CA ASN A 107 -17.94 -10.66 4.67
C ASN A 107 -19.11 -11.65 4.77
N ALA A 108 -20.26 -11.14 5.20
CA ALA A 108 -21.54 -11.83 5.21
C ALA A 108 -22.42 -11.35 4.05
N ILE A 109 -23.75 -11.52 4.16
CA ILE A 109 -24.72 -10.95 3.19
C ILE A 109 -24.52 -9.43 3.03
N THR A 110 -24.22 -8.76 4.14
CA THR A 110 -23.78 -7.36 4.16
C THR A 110 -22.42 -7.28 4.81
N ASN A 111 -21.52 -6.48 4.23
CA ASN A 111 -20.22 -6.23 4.85
C ASN A 111 -20.43 -5.48 6.17
N GLU A 112 -19.81 -5.99 7.23
CA GLU A 112 -19.80 -5.36 8.56
C GLU A 112 -18.38 -5.00 8.93
N TYR A 113 -18.18 -3.76 9.40
CA TYR A 113 -16.87 -3.26 9.76
C TYR A 113 -16.80 -2.92 11.24
N TYR A 114 -15.69 -3.33 11.86
CA TYR A 114 -15.42 -3.17 13.27
C TYR A 114 -14.14 -2.38 13.47
N LYS A 115 -14.16 -1.50 14.46
CA LYS A 115 -13.01 -0.70 14.89
C LYS A 115 -12.78 -0.91 16.37
N PHE A 116 -11.52 -0.83 16.78
CA PHE A 116 -11.20 -0.94 18.19
C PHE A 116 -11.48 0.38 18.93
N ASN A 117 -12.23 0.26 20.01
CA ASN A 117 -12.54 1.36 20.90
C ASN A 117 -11.70 1.26 22.17
N ASP A 118 -10.66 2.08 22.26
CA ASP A 118 -9.76 2.14 23.42
C ASP A 118 -10.47 2.42 24.75
N SER A 119 -11.59 3.15 24.74
CA SER A 119 -12.33 3.48 25.96
C SER A 119 -13.04 2.26 26.54
N THR A 120 -13.61 1.41 25.69
CA THR A 120 -14.26 0.17 26.12
C THR A 120 -13.33 -1.03 26.12
N ARG A 121 -12.17 -0.92 25.45
CA ARG A 121 -11.25 -2.02 25.11
C ARG A 121 -11.95 -3.11 24.28
N ARG A 122 -12.86 -2.72 23.39
CA ARG A 122 -13.69 -3.64 22.61
C ARG A 122 -13.76 -3.28 21.13
N TRP A 123 -14.16 -4.25 20.32
CA TRP A 123 -14.44 -4.04 18.90
C TRP A 123 -15.88 -3.57 18.69
N ASP A 124 -16.03 -2.32 18.27
CA ASP A 124 -17.33 -1.72 18.03
C ASP A 124 -17.70 -1.80 16.55
N LYS A 125 -18.90 -2.33 16.29
CA LYS A 125 -19.53 -2.29 14.97
C LYS A 125 -19.78 -0.84 14.58
N THR A 126 -19.21 -0.42 13.45
CA THR A 126 -19.43 0.90 12.86
C THR A 126 -20.44 0.81 11.72
N LYS A 127 -21.05 1.95 11.35
CA LYS A 127 -21.85 2.09 10.14
C LYS A 127 -21.04 1.69 8.89
N SER A 128 -21.29 0.48 8.38
CA SER A 128 -20.55 -0.10 7.27
C SER A 128 -20.46 0.79 6.03
N THR A 129 -21.53 1.54 5.74
CA THR A 129 -21.61 2.41 4.57
C THR A 129 -20.68 3.62 4.63
N GLU A 130 -20.27 4.06 5.82
CA GLU A 130 -19.33 5.18 5.97
C GLU A 130 -17.90 4.72 5.77
N ILE A 131 -17.52 3.59 6.40
CA ILE A 131 -16.18 3.00 6.24
C ILE A 131 -15.95 2.56 4.80
N ALA A 132 -16.92 1.87 4.17
CA ALA A 132 -16.74 1.37 2.82
C ALA A 132 -16.50 2.48 1.77
N LYS A 133 -16.97 3.72 2.05
CA LYS A 133 -16.77 4.87 1.15
C LYS A 133 -15.37 5.46 1.25
N ASP A 134 -14.73 5.37 2.42
CA ASP A 134 -13.45 6.02 2.70
C ASP A 134 -12.61 5.20 3.68
N LEU A 135 -12.35 3.94 3.27
CA LEU A 135 -11.66 2.96 4.10
C LEU A 135 -10.26 3.45 4.49
N ILE A 136 -9.54 4.07 3.55
CA ILE A 136 -8.19 4.60 3.78
C ILE A 136 -8.17 5.65 4.90
N THR A 137 -9.13 6.60 4.92
CA THR A 137 -9.21 7.59 5.99
C THR A 137 -9.47 6.95 7.35
N GLU A 138 -10.27 5.88 7.39
CA GLU A 138 -10.53 5.16 8.63
C GLU A 138 -9.34 4.30 9.08
N LEU A 139 -8.58 3.74 8.15
CA LEU A 139 -7.30 3.10 8.43
C LEU A 139 -6.29 4.10 8.98
N ASP A 140 -6.18 5.29 8.39
CA ASP A 140 -5.31 6.36 8.89
C ASP A 140 -5.68 6.75 10.32
N LYS A 141 -6.98 6.93 10.62
CA LYS A 141 -7.47 7.24 11.98
C LYS A 141 -7.08 6.16 12.99
N GLN A 142 -7.32 4.89 12.66
CA GLN A 142 -6.98 3.78 13.54
C GLN A 142 -5.46 3.65 13.71
N ASN A 143 -4.68 3.85 12.64
CA ASN A 143 -3.23 3.78 12.68
C ASN A 143 -2.62 4.89 13.54
N CYS A 144 -3.09 6.13 13.40
CA CYS A 144 -2.66 7.24 14.25
C CYS A 144 -2.97 6.99 15.73
N LYS A 145 -4.13 6.40 16.02
CA LYS A 145 -4.61 6.16 17.38
C LYS A 145 -3.85 5.02 18.06
N ARG A 146 -3.65 3.91 17.33
CA ARG A 146 -3.13 2.66 17.89
C ARG A 146 -1.62 2.52 17.75
N ASN A 147 -1.07 2.98 16.64
CA ASN A 147 0.34 2.79 16.28
C ASN A 147 1.13 4.10 16.26
N THR A 148 0.53 5.21 16.73
CA THR A 148 1.11 6.57 16.72
C THR A 148 1.68 7.01 15.36
N ALA A 149 1.17 6.41 14.28
CA ALA A 149 1.66 6.59 12.92
C ALA A 149 0.79 7.60 12.16
N HIS A 150 1.36 8.76 11.85
CA HIS A 150 0.64 9.90 11.28
C HIS A 150 0.71 10.00 9.78
N VAL A 151 -0.30 10.63 9.19
CA VAL A 151 -0.27 11.03 7.79
C VAL A 151 0.32 12.42 7.67
N VAL A 152 1.41 12.53 6.91
CA VAL A 152 2.16 13.77 6.71
C VAL A 152 1.92 14.30 5.30
N ASP A 153 1.50 15.56 5.20
CA ASP A 153 1.26 16.28 3.95
C ASP A 153 2.48 17.12 3.57
N ILE A 154 3.26 16.63 2.62
CA ILE A 154 4.51 17.27 2.16
C ILE A 154 4.26 18.56 1.35
N SER A 155 3.01 18.89 1.02
CA SER A 155 2.66 20.17 0.39
C SER A 155 2.59 21.33 1.39
N ARG A 156 2.56 21.03 2.69
CA ARG A 156 2.53 22.02 3.77
C ARG A 156 3.92 22.62 3.94
N LYS A 157 4.02 23.94 3.78
CA LYS A 157 5.29 24.68 3.78
C LYS A 157 5.22 26.04 4.48
N ASP A 158 4.04 26.66 4.49
CA ASP A 158 3.88 28.04 5.01
C ASP A 158 3.53 28.07 6.52
N ASP A 159 3.26 26.89 7.10
CA ASP A 159 2.92 26.75 8.52
C ASP A 159 4.16 26.29 9.30
N ILE A 160 4.44 26.88 10.47
CA ILE A 160 5.42 26.32 11.44
C ILE A 160 4.96 24.92 11.91
N SER A 161 3.66 24.67 11.83
CA SER A 161 3.07 23.37 12.14
C SER A 161 1.64 23.29 11.64
N TYR A 162 1.20 22.09 11.31
CA TYR A 162 -0.20 21.80 11.00
C TYR A 162 -0.69 20.60 11.80
N ARG A 163 -1.95 20.22 11.63
CA ARG A 163 -2.55 19.08 12.33
C ARG A 163 -2.76 17.91 11.38
N CYS A 164 -2.35 16.71 11.81
CA CYS A 164 -2.68 15.45 11.16
C CYS A 164 -4.21 15.34 11.04
N TYR A 165 -4.75 15.13 9.84
CA TYR A 165 -6.21 15.10 9.66
C TYR A 165 -6.87 13.90 10.35
N ALA A 166 -6.11 12.83 10.59
CA ALA A 166 -6.62 11.58 11.13
C ALA A 166 -6.80 11.63 12.66
N CYS A 167 -5.91 12.32 13.38
CA CYS A 167 -5.93 12.34 14.86
C CYS A 167 -5.79 13.74 15.47
N ASN A 168 -5.67 14.78 14.65
CA ASN A 168 -5.52 16.18 15.06
C ASN A 168 -4.22 16.48 15.86
N ARG A 169 -3.26 15.54 15.90
CA ARG A 169 -1.92 15.77 16.48
C ARG A 169 -1.11 16.76 15.64
N LYS A 170 -0.21 17.47 16.30
CA LYS A 170 0.63 18.51 15.69
C LYS A 170 1.78 17.86 14.91
N ILE A 171 1.97 18.30 13.67
CA ILE A 171 3.14 18.02 12.84
C ILE A 171 3.90 19.33 12.73
N THR A 172 5.18 19.31 13.08
CA THR A 172 6.05 20.50 13.05
C THR A 172 6.78 20.59 11.73
N ILE A 173 6.95 21.80 11.22
CA ILE A 173 7.72 22.10 10.03
C ILE A 173 8.84 23.05 10.45
N ASN A 174 10.09 22.61 10.29
CA ASN A 174 11.27 23.42 10.49
C ASN A 174 11.82 23.80 9.13
N LEU A 175 11.58 25.04 8.73
CA LEU A 175 12.20 25.64 7.55
C LEU A 175 13.69 25.85 7.85
N LYS A 176 14.56 25.18 7.10
CA LYS A 176 16.00 25.41 7.16
C LYS A 176 16.45 26.02 5.85
N ASN A 177 17.05 27.21 5.92
CA ASN A 177 17.79 27.73 4.80
C ASN A 177 19.15 27.01 4.73
N PRO A 178 19.44 26.28 3.64
CA PRO A 178 20.71 25.59 3.48
C PRO A 178 21.83 26.61 3.22
N GLY A 179 22.53 27.03 4.28
CA GLY A 179 23.75 27.84 4.18
C GLY A 179 23.59 29.36 4.36
N ASN A 180 24.74 30.04 4.47
CA ASN A 180 24.86 31.46 4.83
C ASN A 180 24.22 32.41 3.81
N SER A 181 23.39 33.32 4.32
CA SER A 181 22.86 34.55 3.71
C SER A 181 22.04 34.48 2.40
N ASP A 182 22.19 33.48 1.55
CA ASP A 182 21.50 33.42 0.24
C ASP A 182 21.15 31.96 -0.17
N PRO A 183 20.03 31.39 0.33
CA PRO A 183 19.65 30.03 0.03
C PRO A 183 19.21 29.88 -1.44
N LYS A 184 19.88 29.01 -2.20
CA LYS A 184 19.54 28.76 -3.61
C LYS A 184 18.35 27.82 -3.81
N TYR A 185 17.95 27.12 -2.76
CA TYR A 185 16.89 26.12 -2.76
C TYR A 185 16.22 26.05 -1.39
N ARG A 186 15.02 25.50 -1.35
CA ARG A 186 14.24 25.33 -0.11
C ARG A 186 14.52 23.95 0.50
N LYS A 187 14.69 23.89 1.84
CA LYS A 187 14.76 22.67 2.63
C LYS A 187 13.76 22.75 3.79
N ASP A 188 12.75 21.90 3.76
CA ASP A 188 11.73 21.80 4.81
C ASP A 188 11.95 20.49 5.57
N ILE A 189 12.00 20.54 6.89
CA ILE A 189 12.03 19.34 7.74
C ILE A 189 10.67 19.20 8.39
N GLN A 190 9.90 18.18 7.99
CA GLN A 190 8.65 17.86 8.67
C GLN A 190 8.90 16.77 9.71
N ARG A 191 8.42 16.99 10.93
CA ARG A 191 8.66 16.11 12.06
C ARG A 191 7.38 15.90 12.88
N VAL A 192 7.13 14.64 13.24
CA VAL A 192 6.17 14.24 14.28
C VAL A 192 6.89 14.16 15.63
N THR A 193 6.22 14.56 16.72
CA THR A 193 6.83 14.68 18.05
C THR A 193 6.43 13.52 18.96
N ASP A 194 7.00 13.47 20.17
CA ASP A 194 6.52 12.61 21.26
C ASP A 194 6.69 11.09 21.03
N GLY A 195 7.69 10.70 20.24
CA GLY A 195 7.93 9.29 19.88
C GLY A 195 6.93 8.74 18.85
N ASP A 196 6.20 9.62 18.17
CA ASP A 196 5.32 9.26 17.08
C ASP A 196 6.09 9.02 15.77
N TYR A 197 5.42 8.40 14.79
CA TYR A 197 6.02 8.02 13.52
C TYR A 197 5.23 8.57 12.32
N ILE A 198 5.86 8.57 11.15
CA ILE A 198 5.26 8.90 9.87
C ILE A 198 4.77 7.60 9.24
N GLY A 199 3.45 7.41 9.21
CA GLY A 199 2.81 6.22 8.66
C GLY A 199 2.55 6.28 7.16
N ARG A 200 2.27 7.47 6.62
CA ARG A 200 1.91 7.66 5.20
C ARG A 200 2.15 9.09 4.75
N LEU A 201 2.34 9.27 3.45
CA LEU A 201 2.61 10.57 2.84
C LEU A 201 1.47 11.03 1.92
N LYS A 202 1.22 12.34 1.93
CA LYS A 202 0.29 13.02 1.01
C LYS A 202 0.95 14.23 0.40
N ASN A 203 0.45 14.64 -0.76
CA ASN A 203 0.78 15.90 -1.38
C ASN A 203 -0.53 16.64 -1.69
N GLY A 204 -0.92 17.49 -0.75
CA GLY A 204 -2.21 18.17 -0.73
C GLY A 204 -3.37 17.17 -0.60
N LYS A 205 -4.24 17.14 -1.60
CA LYS A 205 -5.40 16.23 -1.60
C LYS A 205 -5.04 14.80 -1.99
N GLY A 206 -3.95 14.60 -2.73
CA GLY A 206 -3.59 13.29 -3.26
C GLY A 206 -2.67 12.49 -2.34
N ASN A 207 -2.79 11.16 -2.43
CA ASN A 207 -1.91 10.23 -1.75
C ASN A 207 -0.59 10.10 -2.52
N ILE A 208 0.51 9.92 -1.79
CA ILE A 208 1.75 9.38 -2.35
C ILE A 208 1.73 7.89 -2.01
N ASP A 209 1.39 7.07 -3.00
CA ASP A 209 1.10 5.65 -2.85
C ASP A 209 2.36 4.78 -3.02
N ASN A 210 3.29 5.20 -3.86
CA ASN A 210 4.48 4.42 -4.17
C ASN A 210 5.64 4.58 -3.16
N ILE A 211 5.43 5.27 -2.04
CA ILE A 211 6.39 5.36 -0.93
C ILE A 211 5.77 4.69 0.30
N ILE A 212 6.20 3.45 0.56
CA ILE A 212 5.79 2.69 1.74
C ILE A 212 6.72 3.04 2.91
N MET A 213 6.14 3.55 4.01
CA MET A 213 6.82 3.79 5.27
C MET A 213 6.92 2.48 6.04
N LYS A 214 8.04 1.75 5.87
CA LYS A 214 8.27 0.46 6.54
C LYS A 214 8.95 0.66 7.89
N GLU A 215 9.75 1.71 8.01
CA GLU A 215 10.54 2.00 9.19
C GLU A 215 9.83 3.00 10.13
N GLU A 216 10.25 2.97 11.39
CA GLU A 216 9.87 3.96 12.39
C GLU A 216 10.62 5.28 12.13
N VAL A 217 10.07 6.08 11.22
CA VAL A 217 10.63 7.37 10.82
C VAL A 217 9.83 8.50 11.47
N SER A 218 10.49 9.37 12.22
CA SER A 218 9.85 10.51 12.89
C SER A 218 10.00 11.84 12.13
N GLU A 219 10.89 11.89 11.14
CA GLU A 219 11.13 13.10 10.33
C GLU A 219 11.43 12.81 8.87
N LEU A 220 11.16 13.79 8.01
CA LEU A 220 11.44 13.72 6.59
C LEU A 220 11.97 15.07 6.09
N TYR A 221 12.80 15.02 5.06
CA TYR A 221 13.46 16.18 4.48
C TYR A 221 12.92 16.42 3.07
N ILE A 222 12.31 17.58 2.87
CA ILE A 222 11.67 17.98 1.61
C ILE A 222 12.51 19.07 0.98
N TYR A 223 12.76 18.95 -0.33
CA TYR A 223 13.58 19.89 -1.06
C TYR A 223 12.85 20.44 -2.28
N GLY A 224 12.92 21.76 -2.48
CA GLY A 224 12.32 22.47 -3.60
C GLY A 224 13.34 23.37 -4.31
N TYR A 225 13.22 23.48 -5.64
CA TYR A 225 14.06 24.36 -6.45
C TYR A 225 13.29 24.90 -7.67
N PRO A 226 13.46 26.20 -8.04
CA PRO A 226 14.20 27.24 -7.33
C PRO A 226 13.64 27.55 -5.93
N LEU A 227 14.31 28.41 -5.15
CA LEU A 227 13.89 28.77 -3.79
C LEU A 227 12.40 29.15 -3.71
N GLU A 228 11.92 29.94 -4.69
CA GLU A 228 10.54 30.41 -4.79
C GLU A 228 9.54 29.34 -5.23
N GLU A 229 10.02 28.21 -5.76
CA GLU A 229 9.15 27.16 -6.24
C GLU A 229 8.50 26.43 -5.08
N THR A 230 7.19 26.30 -5.18
CA THR A 230 6.34 25.76 -4.14
C THR A 230 6.36 24.24 -4.11
N LYS A 231 6.63 23.62 -5.26
CA LYS A 231 6.53 22.19 -5.46
C LYS A 231 7.80 21.48 -5.00
N PRO A 232 7.69 20.46 -4.13
CA PRO A 232 8.83 19.64 -3.78
C PRO A 232 9.27 18.80 -4.99
N LEU A 233 10.58 18.66 -5.15
CA LEU A 233 11.21 17.88 -6.24
C LEU A 233 11.96 16.66 -5.73
N LEU A 234 12.46 16.74 -4.50
CA LEU A 234 13.31 15.73 -3.89
C LEU A 234 12.89 15.54 -2.43
N LEU A 235 12.87 14.28 -2.00
CA LEU A 235 12.52 13.86 -0.65
C LEU A 235 13.65 12.96 -0.13
N TYR A 236 14.03 13.14 1.12
CA TYR A 236 14.90 12.22 1.83
C TYR A 236 14.23 11.70 3.09
N ILE A 237 14.22 10.39 3.22
CA ILE A 237 13.70 9.65 4.37
C ILE A 237 14.92 9.11 5.12
N PRO A 238 15.25 9.63 6.32
CA PRO A 238 16.37 9.13 7.10
C PRO A 238 16.15 7.66 7.49
N PRO A 239 17.22 6.94 7.85
CA PRO A 239 17.06 5.60 8.43
C PRO A 239 16.19 5.69 9.69
N GLY A 240 15.34 4.68 9.92
CA GLY A 240 14.49 4.63 11.11
C GLY A 240 15.28 4.42 12.41
N ASP A 241 14.65 4.74 13.53
CA ASP A 241 15.32 4.79 14.85
C ASP A 241 15.69 3.39 15.42
N TYR A 242 15.08 2.31 14.92
CA TYR A 242 15.28 0.94 15.41
C TYR A 242 16.20 0.07 14.52
N GLY A 243 17.52 0.26 14.70
CA GLY A 243 18.48 -0.76 15.13
C GLY A 243 18.82 -2.04 14.33
N ALA A 244 18.11 -2.46 13.27
CA ALA A 244 18.44 -3.78 12.67
C ALA A 244 18.32 -3.93 11.15
N SER A 245 17.77 -2.96 10.42
CA SER A 245 17.70 -3.09 8.96
C SER A 245 19.04 -2.71 8.31
N SER A 246 19.48 -3.49 7.33
CA SER A 246 20.70 -3.31 6.53
C SER A 246 20.76 -2.00 5.71
N LEU A 247 19.79 -1.10 5.88
CA LEU A 247 19.70 0.20 5.25
C LEU A 247 20.20 1.27 6.23
N ASN A 248 21.51 1.25 6.50
CA ASN A 248 22.17 2.30 7.30
C ASN A 248 22.21 3.66 6.56
N SER A 249 21.84 3.68 5.29
CA SER A 249 21.67 4.89 4.49
C SER A 249 20.18 5.21 4.35
N GLY A 250 19.80 6.46 4.61
CA GLY A 250 18.46 6.92 4.29
C GLY A 250 18.16 6.80 2.80
N ARG A 251 16.89 6.96 2.44
CA ARG A 251 16.39 6.76 1.07
C ARG A 251 16.05 8.09 0.43
N TRP A 252 16.54 8.30 -0.78
CA TRP A 252 16.21 9.47 -1.60
C TRP A 252 15.12 9.14 -2.61
N PHE A 253 14.16 10.04 -2.77
CA PHE A 253 13.11 9.95 -3.78
C PHE A 253 13.03 11.24 -4.58
N LYS A 254 12.98 11.14 -5.90
CA LYS A 254 12.65 12.26 -6.78
C LYS A 254 11.19 12.21 -7.20
N ARG A 255 10.62 13.36 -7.50
CA ARG A 255 9.27 13.41 -8.05
C ARG A 255 9.27 12.95 -9.51
N ALA A 256 8.36 12.05 -9.88
CA ALA A 256 8.30 11.49 -11.24
C ALA A 256 7.69 12.45 -12.28
N SER A 257 6.87 13.42 -11.83
CA SER A 257 6.24 14.43 -12.68
C SER A 257 6.02 15.75 -11.93
N SER A 258 5.89 16.85 -12.66
CA SER A 258 5.71 18.20 -12.09
C SER A 258 4.34 18.41 -11.42
N THR A 259 3.34 17.60 -11.78
CA THR A 259 1.94 17.71 -11.32
C THR A 259 1.49 16.50 -10.51
N GLY A 260 2.08 15.32 -10.69
CA GLY A 260 1.64 14.09 -10.05
C GLY A 260 2.12 13.88 -8.62
N ASN A 261 1.59 12.82 -7.98
CA ASN A 261 1.98 12.37 -6.65
C ASN A 261 2.84 11.10 -6.69
N LYS A 262 3.35 10.76 -7.87
CA LYS A 262 4.28 9.66 -8.05
C LYS A 262 5.70 10.13 -7.77
N TRP A 263 6.43 9.30 -7.04
CA TRP A 263 7.82 9.49 -6.70
C TRP A 263 8.63 8.28 -7.19
N GLU A 264 9.92 8.43 -7.36
CA GLU A 264 10.81 7.35 -7.76
C GLU A 264 11.99 7.36 -6.81
N GLN A 265 12.34 6.19 -6.27
CA GLN A 265 13.57 6.06 -5.52
C GLN A 265 14.76 6.35 -6.44
N LEU A 266 15.74 7.11 -5.95
CA LEU A 266 16.99 7.30 -6.68
C LEU A 266 17.82 6.02 -6.55
N ASP A 267 18.34 5.53 -7.67
CA ASP A 267 19.25 4.38 -7.68
C ASP A 267 20.73 4.79 -7.83
N ARG A 268 20.99 6.07 -8.19
CA ARG A 268 22.31 6.62 -8.52
C ARG A 268 22.36 8.12 -8.23
N ASN A 269 23.58 8.63 -8.06
CA ASN A 269 23.86 10.06 -7.82
C ASN A 269 23.12 10.62 -6.60
N GLU A 270 22.90 9.78 -5.59
CA GLU A 270 22.37 10.24 -4.31
C GLU A 270 23.37 11.21 -3.67
N PRO A 271 22.91 12.31 -3.06
CA PRO A 271 23.77 13.10 -2.20
C PRO A 271 24.26 12.26 -1.01
N ASP A 272 25.50 12.49 -0.59
CA ASP A 272 26.11 11.92 0.63
C ASP A 272 25.44 12.44 1.93
N GLY A 273 24.15 12.16 2.09
CA GLY A 273 23.33 12.57 3.23
C GLY A 273 22.64 13.93 3.06
N HIS A 274 21.68 14.20 3.95
CA HIS A 274 20.78 15.36 3.91
C HIS A 274 21.44 16.72 4.20
N GLU A 275 22.72 16.72 4.59
CA GLU A 275 23.53 17.93 4.83
C GLU A 275 24.51 18.26 3.69
N ASN A 276 24.59 17.43 2.63
CA ASN A 276 25.40 17.71 1.45
C ASN A 276 24.74 18.78 0.56
N ASN A 277 24.80 20.04 1.00
CA ASN A 277 24.09 21.15 0.37
C ASN A 277 24.46 21.36 -1.11
N GLU A 278 25.74 21.17 -1.48
CA GLU A 278 26.21 21.34 -2.87
C GLU A 278 25.72 20.21 -3.78
N GLY A 279 25.79 18.96 -3.31
CA GLY A 279 25.26 17.80 -4.02
C GLY A 279 23.74 17.88 -4.21
N ILE A 280 23.02 18.26 -3.16
CA ILE A 280 21.56 18.45 -3.18
C ILE A 280 21.19 19.56 -4.19
N LEU A 281 21.86 20.72 -4.15
CA LEU A 281 21.59 21.81 -5.09
C LEU A 281 21.84 21.37 -6.54
N SER A 282 22.95 20.68 -6.80
CA SER A 282 23.29 20.20 -8.14
C SER A 282 22.23 19.24 -8.69
N LEU A 283 21.76 18.31 -7.85
CA LEU A 283 20.70 17.38 -8.19
C LEU A 283 19.37 18.09 -8.42
N LEU A 284 18.99 19.03 -7.56
CA LEU A 284 17.76 19.82 -7.72
C LEU A 284 17.74 20.61 -9.03
N GLN A 285 18.87 21.22 -9.41
CA GLN A 285 19.00 21.94 -10.68
C GLN A 285 18.84 21.01 -11.88
N GLN A 286 19.36 19.78 -11.80
CA GLN A 286 19.16 18.76 -12.82
C GLN A 286 17.68 18.35 -12.92
N LEU A 287 17.06 17.97 -11.79
CA LEU A 287 15.66 17.54 -11.73
C LEU A 287 14.69 18.63 -12.22
N SER A 288 14.96 19.89 -11.87
CA SER A 288 14.17 21.02 -12.34
C SER A 288 14.21 21.15 -13.86
N LYS A 289 15.38 21.01 -14.49
CA LYS A 289 15.50 20.99 -15.96
C LYS A 289 14.74 19.81 -16.55
N GLU A 290 14.88 18.61 -16.00
CA GLU A 290 14.17 17.41 -16.49
C GLU A 290 12.64 17.58 -16.43
N SER A 291 12.12 18.14 -15.34
CA SER A 291 10.67 18.36 -15.16
C SER A 291 10.04 19.34 -16.16
N GLN A 292 10.82 20.28 -16.71
CA GLN A 292 10.34 21.22 -17.73
C GLN A 292 10.09 20.56 -19.08
N TYR A 293 10.76 19.44 -19.37
CA TYR A 293 10.56 18.68 -20.61
C TYR A 293 9.40 17.68 -20.54
N PHE A 294 8.82 17.47 -19.35
CA PHE A 294 7.86 16.41 -19.07
C PHE A 294 6.40 16.87 -18.97
N ASP A 295 6.06 18.01 -19.57
CA ASP A 295 4.67 18.43 -19.73
C ASP A 295 4.22 18.17 -21.18
N PRO A 296 3.99 16.91 -21.61
CA PRO A 296 3.12 16.69 -22.75
C PRO A 296 1.76 17.17 -22.26
N SER A 297 1.39 18.39 -22.64
CA SER A 297 0.16 19.06 -22.26
C SER A 297 -0.95 18.02 -22.09
N GLU A 298 -1.46 17.83 -20.88
CA GLU A 298 -2.54 16.86 -20.62
C GLU A 298 -3.75 17.11 -21.55
N GLU A 299 -3.86 18.32 -22.13
CA GLU A 299 -4.80 18.65 -23.22
C GLU A 299 -4.67 17.75 -24.46
N GLU A 300 -3.48 17.31 -24.86
CA GLU A 300 -3.34 16.38 -26.00
C GLU A 300 -3.85 14.97 -25.65
N PHE A 301 -3.69 14.51 -24.41
CA PHE A 301 -4.17 13.17 -24.01
C PHE A 301 -5.67 13.12 -23.72
N GLU A 302 -6.28 14.19 -23.19
CA GLU A 302 -7.75 14.29 -23.09
C GLU A 302 -8.42 14.38 -24.48
N TYR A 303 -7.78 15.01 -25.47
CA TYR A 303 -8.26 14.99 -26.85
C TYR A 303 -8.29 13.57 -27.44
N TYR A 304 -7.27 12.75 -27.20
CA TYR A 304 -7.27 11.34 -27.63
C TYR A 304 -8.26 10.47 -26.84
N ARG A 305 -8.47 10.72 -25.54
CA ARG A 305 -9.50 9.98 -24.76
C ARG A 305 -10.92 10.34 -25.16
N SER A 306 -11.20 11.61 -25.45
CA SER A 306 -12.53 12.05 -25.89
C SER A 306 -12.81 11.72 -27.36
N GLY A 307 -11.78 11.71 -28.23
CA GLY A 307 -11.90 11.35 -29.64
C GLY A 307 -12.20 9.87 -29.91
N VAL A 308 -11.75 8.94 -29.06
CA VAL A 308 -12.01 7.51 -29.23
C VAL A 308 -13.43 7.09 -28.81
N VAL A 309 -14.14 7.91 -28.02
CA VAL A 309 -15.55 7.65 -27.68
C VAL A 309 -16.52 8.22 -28.72
N ALA A 310 -16.08 9.16 -29.58
CA ALA A 310 -16.95 9.82 -30.57
C ALA A 310 -17.01 9.15 -31.96
N VAL A 311 -16.12 8.20 -32.29
CA VAL A 311 -16.16 7.47 -33.59
C VAL A 311 -16.69 6.04 -33.44
N GLY A 312 -16.94 5.57 -32.22
CA GLY A 312 -17.48 4.24 -31.92
C GLY A 312 -19.00 4.08 -32.06
N ALA A 313 -19.67 4.91 -32.86
CA ALA A 313 -21.11 4.78 -33.09
C ALA A 313 -21.55 4.99 -34.55
N VAL A 314 -20.67 4.88 -35.55
CA VAL A 314 -21.09 4.57 -36.93
C VAL A 314 -19.97 3.82 -37.65
N ALA A 315 -20.34 2.70 -38.29
CA ALA A 315 -19.59 1.94 -39.28
C ALA A 315 -18.69 0.80 -38.77
N ALA A 316 -19.32 -0.38 -38.68
CA ALA A 316 -18.66 -1.61 -39.10
C ALA A 316 -18.14 -1.42 -40.53
N ILE A 317 -16.83 -1.19 -40.69
CA ILE A 317 -16.14 -1.31 -41.97
C ILE A 317 -15.07 -2.39 -41.78
N ALA A 318 -15.27 -3.48 -42.52
CA ALA A 318 -14.29 -4.52 -42.72
C ALA A 318 -13.00 -3.92 -43.29
N ILE A 319 -11.92 -3.94 -42.49
CA ILE A 319 -10.58 -3.77 -43.03
C ILE A 319 -10.13 -5.14 -43.53
N VAL A 320 -10.43 -5.39 -44.80
CA VAL A 320 -9.75 -6.40 -45.61
C VAL A 320 -8.33 -5.89 -45.85
N VAL A 321 -7.36 -6.45 -45.13
CA VAL A 321 -5.95 -6.28 -45.49
C VAL A 321 -5.64 -7.27 -46.62
N LEU A 322 -5.61 -6.74 -47.84
CA LEU A 322 -4.99 -7.39 -48.99
C LEU A 322 -3.46 -7.34 -48.81
N VAL A 323 -2.87 -8.44 -48.32
CA VAL A 323 -1.48 -8.78 -48.66
C VAL A 323 -1.54 -9.88 -49.72
N GLY A 324 -1.44 -9.45 -50.98
CA GLY A 324 -1.09 -10.35 -52.07
C GLY A 324 0.42 -10.31 -52.27
N SER A 325 1.09 -11.46 -52.12
CA SER A 325 2.05 -12.02 -53.10
C SER A 325 2.75 -13.27 -52.53
N SER A 326 2.21 -14.43 -52.91
CA SER A 326 2.94 -15.55 -53.54
C SER A 326 4.29 -16.01 -52.96
N ILE A 327 4.29 -17.15 -52.25
CA ILE A 327 5.25 -18.25 -52.50
C ILE A 327 4.51 -19.60 -52.36
N LEU A 328 4.53 -20.36 -53.45
CA LEU A 328 4.18 -21.78 -53.51
C LEU A 328 5.16 -22.62 -52.68
N GLY A 329 4.65 -23.70 -52.08
CA GLY A 329 5.37 -24.98 -52.15
C GLY A 329 5.49 -25.79 -50.85
N PHE A 330 4.85 -26.95 -50.92
CA PHE A 330 5.29 -28.24 -50.37
C PHE A 330 5.02 -28.61 -48.89
N ILE A 331 4.22 -29.69 -48.81
CA ILE A 331 4.39 -30.92 -48.01
C ILE A 331 3.93 -30.84 -46.56
N GLY A 332 2.85 -31.58 -46.31
CA GLY A 332 2.39 -31.90 -44.98
C GLY A 332 3.32 -32.88 -44.26
N CYS A 333 3.28 -32.79 -42.93
CA CYS A 333 3.63 -33.89 -42.07
C CYS A 333 2.68 -33.87 -40.87
N LYS A 334 1.98 -35.00 -40.71
CA LYS A 334 1.22 -35.35 -39.52
C LYS A 334 2.15 -35.31 -38.30
N LEU A 335 1.70 -34.70 -37.20
CA LEU A 335 2.29 -34.94 -35.89
C LEU A 335 1.23 -35.50 -34.95
N THR A 336 1.42 -36.77 -34.62
CA THR A 336 0.82 -37.50 -33.50
C THR A 336 1.29 -36.94 -32.15
N PRO A 337 0.50 -37.05 -31.07
CA PRO A 337 0.95 -36.68 -29.73
C PRO A 337 1.93 -37.71 -29.19
N VAL A 338 3.10 -37.25 -28.75
CA VAL A 338 4.05 -38.07 -27.97
C VAL A 338 3.73 -37.90 -26.49
N THR A 339 3.22 -38.97 -25.89
CA THR A 339 3.17 -39.22 -24.46
C THR A 339 4.54 -39.69 -23.95
N ARG A 340 5.14 -39.02 -22.96
CA ARG A 340 6.14 -39.60 -22.02
C ARG A 340 6.03 -38.83 -20.69
N ASN A 341 5.46 -39.45 -19.66
CA ASN A 341 6.08 -40.35 -18.67
C ASN A 341 6.97 -39.62 -17.64
N CYS A 342 6.41 -39.50 -16.43
CA CYS A 342 7.12 -39.36 -15.16
C CYS A 342 8.16 -40.48 -14.97
N PRO A 343 9.21 -40.20 -14.19
CA PRO A 343 9.75 -41.17 -13.26
C PRO A 343 9.52 -40.74 -11.82
N VAL A 344 8.87 -41.65 -11.10
CA VAL A 344 8.92 -41.83 -9.66
C VAL A 344 10.38 -41.96 -9.22
N SER A 345 10.79 -41.22 -8.19
CA SER A 345 11.94 -41.58 -7.37
C SER A 345 11.52 -41.62 -5.92
N LEU A 346 11.26 -42.84 -5.48
CA LEU A 346 11.15 -43.29 -4.11
C LEU A 346 12.57 -43.33 -3.52
N HIS A 347 12.84 -42.64 -2.41
CA HIS A 347 13.93 -43.04 -1.52
C HIS A 347 13.51 -42.90 -0.06
N LEU A 348 13.24 -44.07 0.52
CA LEU A 348 13.26 -44.37 1.94
C LEU A 348 14.70 -44.54 2.42
N ARG A 349 14.86 -44.45 3.76
CA ARG A 349 16.00 -44.77 4.65
C ARG A 349 16.74 -43.51 5.12
N LEU A 350 16.92 -43.26 6.42
CA LEU A 350 16.88 -44.09 7.63
C LEU A 350 16.12 -43.39 8.76
#